data_AF-A0AA35ITK3-F1
#
_entry.id   AF-A0AA35ITK3-F1
#
_cell.length_a   1.000
_cell.length_b   1.000
_cell.length_c   1.000
_cell.angle_alpha   90.00
_cell.angle_beta   90.00
_cell.angle_gamma   90.00
#
_symmetry.space_group_name_H-M   'P 1'
#
loop_
_entity.id
_entity.type
_entity.pdbx_description
1 polymer ?
#
loop_
_entity_poly.entity_id
_entity_poly.type
_entity_poly.pdbx_seq_one_letter_code
_entity_poly.pdbx_strand_id
1 'polypeptide(L)'
;MQKWLGLWKMDLVQKVSHGVLHKSFEEPVAFTNHDCVVLGEIYPEQDQESSPEQGEQDSGYRSEVASGGFFSTLFGRENSSYTRDFLLDVRSRVNFTYRTRFVPIERAPDGPSPLSLNVLVRTNPINTIENYITNPDCFNTDIGWGCMIRTGQSLLGNALQIVHLGRDFRINSNESLERESKFVDWFNDTPEAPFSLHNFVSAGTELSGKRPGEWFGPAATARSIQFLIYGFPECGINDCIVSVSSGDVYENEVEEVFVKNPDSRILFLLGVKLGIDAVNESYRESICGILNSVHSVGIAGGRPSSSLYFFGYERNEFLHFDPHIPQPAIEDCFVESCHTTKFGKLQLSEMDPSMLIGVLIKGEEDWQRWKLEIAESTIINVLPKRMNGFDLNCSVDDIESIDSDSMEKDTRNNEIPGMIGGDYVDIGAVVPHSTNAEEYDCFQDIHCKNQKIVVMGNTHAVNANLTDYEVEGVLVEKETVGIPSPIDDKC
;
A
#
# COMPACT_ATOMS: atom_id res chain seq x y z
N MET A 1 55.40 -16.77 -11.16
CA MET A 1 54.22 -16.50 -10.31
C MET A 1 52.98 -17.12 -10.97
N GLN A 2 53.01 -18.45 -11.18
CA GLN A 2 51.97 -19.25 -11.85
C GLN A 2 51.86 -20.67 -11.26
N LYS A 3 52.52 -20.94 -10.12
CA LYS A 3 52.52 -22.24 -9.42
C LYS A 3 51.71 -22.26 -8.12
N TRP A 4 51.05 -21.14 -7.76
CA TRP A 4 50.22 -21.04 -6.55
C TRP A 4 48.70 -21.02 -6.81
N LEU A 5 48.27 -20.91 -8.07
CA LEU A 5 46.85 -20.95 -8.46
C LEU A 5 46.31 -22.37 -8.74
N GLY A 6 47.18 -23.38 -8.79
CA GLY A 6 46.80 -24.78 -9.07
C GLY A 6 46.46 -25.63 -7.85
N LEU A 7 46.83 -25.20 -6.64
CA LEU A 7 46.68 -26.00 -5.41
C LEU A 7 45.37 -25.72 -4.66
N TRP A 8 44.72 -24.57 -4.89
CA TRP A 8 43.39 -24.28 -4.31
C TRP A 8 42.23 -24.87 -5.11
N LYS A 9 42.44 -25.20 -6.39
CA LYS A 9 41.38 -25.70 -7.28
C LYS A 9 41.16 -27.22 -7.19
N MET A 10 42.05 -27.96 -6.53
CA MET A 10 41.90 -29.42 -6.34
C MET A 10 41.37 -29.82 -4.96
N ASP A 11 41.48 -28.95 -3.95
CA ASP A 11 41.00 -29.26 -2.59
C ASP A 11 39.49 -28.98 -2.40
N LEU A 12 38.88 -28.21 -3.33
CA LEU A 12 37.43 -27.98 -3.35
C LEU A 12 36.64 -29.09 -4.09
N VAL A 13 37.32 -29.89 -4.92
CA VAL A 13 36.67 -30.93 -5.75
C VAL A 13 36.70 -32.31 -5.09
N GLN A 14 37.51 -32.50 -4.03
CA GLN A 14 37.64 -33.80 -3.34
C GLN A 14 36.87 -33.92 -2.01
N LYS A 15 36.17 -32.88 -1.55
CA LYS A 15 35.33 -32.90 -0.34
C LYS A 15 33.81 -32.88 -0.60
N VAL A 16 33.37 -33.13 -1.82
CA VAL A 16 31.94 -33.29 -2.20
C VAL A 16 31.57 -34.76 -2.45
N SER A 17 32.38 -35.70 -1.96
CA SER A 17 32.11 -37.13 -2.09
C SER A 17 32.21 -37.74 -0.70
N HIS A 18 31.08 -38.27 -0.21
CA HIS A 18 30.84 -38.98 1.06
C HIS A 18 30.23 -38.13 2.18
N GLY A 19 28.89 -38.06 2.17
CA GLY A 19 28.10 -37.51 3.26
C GLY A 19 26.62 -37.49 2.93
N VAL A 20 26.01 -38.66 2.81
CA VAL A 20 24.55 -38.84 2.65
C VAL A 20 23.84 -38.29 3.89
N LEU A 21 23.07 -37.21 3.72
CA LEU A 21 21.98 -36.83 4.61
C LEU A 21 20.89 -36.20 3.74
N HIS A 22 19.83 -36.97 3.50
CA HIS A 22 18.63 -36.55 2.79
C HIS A 22 17.99 -35.37 3.55
N LYS A 23 18.08 -34.17 2.99
CA LYS A 23 17.08 -33.12 3.17
C LYS A 23 16.90 -32.51 1.78
N SER A 24 15.74 -32.78 1.20
CA SER A 24 15.29 -32.24 -0.07
C SER A 24 15.42 -30.72 -0.05
N PHE A 25 16.33 -30.21 -0.88
CA PHE A 25 16.26 -28.84 -1.34
C PHE A 25 15.12 -28.80 -2.35
N GLU A 26 14.00 -28.19 -1.96
CA GLU A 26 12.94 -27.86 -2.90
C GLU A 26 13.50 -26.81 -3.88
N GLU A 27 13.36 -27.08 -5.17
CA GLU A 27 13.55 -26.10 -6.24
C GLU A 27 12.60 -24.91 -6.00
N PRO A 28 12.93 -23.70 -6.46
CA PRO A 28 12.01 -22.57 -6.37
C PRO A 28 10.69 -22.96 -7.03
N VAL A 29 9.62 -22.98 -6.25
CA VAL A 29 8.27 -23.33 -6.69
C VAL A 29 7.91 -22.35 -7.79
N ALA A 30 7.92 -22.81 -9.04
CA ALA A 30 7.34 -22.06 -10.14
C ALA A 30 5.89 -21.76 -9.75
N PHE A 31 5.52 -20.47 -9.72
CA PHE A 31 4.17 -20.01 -9.38
C PHE A 31 3.13 -20.85 -10.12
N THR A 32 2.54 -21.82 -9.44
CA THR A 32 1.42 -22.58 -9.96
C THR A 32 0.24 -21.64 -9.96
N ASN A 33 -0.33 -21.41 -11.15
CA ASN A 33 -1.34 -20.38 -11.44
C ASN A 33 -2.71 -20.64 -10.76
N HIS A 34 -2.74 -21.47 -9.72
CA HIS A 34 -3.92 -22.07 -9.10
C HIS A 34 -3.92 -21.98 -7.57
N ASP A 35 -2.92 -21.35 -6.95
CA ASP A 35 -2.78 -21.32 -5.51
C ASP A 35 -3.32 -20.02 -4.89
N CYS A 36 -3.93 -20.14 -3.71
CA CYS A 36 -4.37 -19.02 -2.90
C CYS A 36 -3.30 -18.72 -1.84
N VAL A 37 -2.85 -17.47 -1.77
CA VAL A 37 -1.78 -17.05 -0.87
C VAL A 37 -2.33 -16.11 0.19
N VAL A 38 -1.95 -16.33 1.44
CA VAL A 38 -2.20 -15.42 2.57
C VAL A 38 -0.86 -15.21 3.27
N LEU A 39 -0.29 -14.00 3.21
CA LEU A 39 0.96 -13.62 3.90
C LEU A 39 2.02 -14.75 3.94
N GLY A 40 2.42 -15.23 2.77
CA GLY A 40 3.41 -16.31 2.57
C GLY A 40 2.94 -17.76 2.77
N GLU A 41 1.72 -17.99 3.26
CA GLU A 41 1.12 -19.32 3.34
C GLU A 41 0.32 -19.64 2.08
N ILE A 42 0.57 -20.81 1.51
CA ILE A 42 -0.04 -21.28 0.27
C ILE A 42 -1.15 -22.31 0.57
N TYR A 43 -2.32 -22.11 -0.02
CA TYR A 43 -3.48 -22.97 0.11
C TYR A 43 -3.90 -23.54 -1.26
N PRO A 44 -4.03 -24.88 -1.39
CA PRO A 44 -4.46 -25.49 -2.64
C PRO A 44 -5.94 -25.22 -2.90
N GLU A 45 -6.31 -25.09 -4.18
CA GLU A 45 -7.70 -24.92 -4.59
C GLU A 45 -8.50 -26.22 -4.42
N GLN A 46 -9.78 -26.11 -4.01
CA GLN A 46 -10.73 -27.21 -4.19
C GLN A 46 -11.25 -27.19 -5.62
N ASP A 47 -10.93 -28.23 -6.40
CA ASP A 47 -11.60 -28.47 -7.68
C ASP A 47 -13.12 -28.51 -7.43
N GLN A 48 -13.86 -27.62 -8.09
CA GLN A 48 -15.31 -27.75 -8.19
C GLN A 48 -15.60 -28.99 -9.05
N GLU A 49 -15.62 -30.18 -8.44
CA GLU A 49 -16.22 -31.35 -9.08
C GLU A 49 -17.67 -31.01 -9.39
N SER A 50 -17.98 -30.92 -10.67
CA SER A 50 -19.33 -30.86 -11.21
C SER A 50 -20.16 -31.95 -10.56
N SER A 51 -21.03 -31.57 -9.63
CA SER A 51 -21.97 -32.51 -9.02
C SER A 51 -22.86 -33.08 -10.14
N PRO A 52 -23.00 -34.41 -10.25
CA PRO A 52 -23.87 -34.99 -11.27
C PRO A 52 -25.33 -34.69 -10.94
N GLU A 53 -26.09 -34.32 -11.97
CA GLU A 53 -27.54 -34.17 -11.95
C GLU A 53 -28.21 -35.34 -11.21
N GLN A 54 -28.97 -35.04 -10.14
CA GLN A 54 -30.00 -35.94 -9.64
C GLN A 54 -31.27 -35.15 -9.26
N GLY A 55 -32.23 -35.19 -10.19
CA GLY A 55 -33.61 -35.63 -9.96
C GLY A 55 -34.47 -34.91 -8.92
N GLU A 56 -35.52 -34.25 -9.42
CA GLU A 56 -36.69 -33.72 -8.72
C GLU A 56 -37.35 -34.70 -7.72
N GLN A 57 -37.86 -34.17 -6.59
CA GLN A 57 -39.30 -34.21 -6.22
C GLN A 57 -39.60 -33.52 -4.85
N ASP A 58 -40.52 -32.54 -4.91
CA ASP A 58 -41.57 -32.11 -3.95
C ASP A 58 -41.25 -31.88 -2.44
N SER A 59 -41.81 -30.92 -1.69
CA SER A 59 -43.03 -30.10 -1.83
C SER A 59 -43.07 -28.98 -0.77
N GLY A 60 -43.68 -27.84 -1.12
CA GLY A 60 -44.54 -26.96 -0.29
C GLY A 60 -44.06 -26.38 1.04
N TYR A 61 -43.80 -25.06 1.08
CA TYR A 61 -44.61 -24.07 1.83
C TYR A 61 -44.12 -22.65 1.50
N ARG A 62 -45.04 -21.77 1.07
CA ARG A 62 -44.78 -20.39 0.65
C ARG A 62 -45.71 -19.44 1.43
N SER A 63 -45.15 -18.53 2.20
CA SER A 63 -45.64 -17.17 2.56
C SER A 63 -44.61 -16.57 3.54
N GLU A 64 -44.19 -15.30 3.51
CA GLU A 64 -44.40 -14.15 2.65
C GLU A 64 -43.28 -13.15 2.94
N VAL A 65 -43.03 -12.23 2.00
CA VAL A 65 -41.81 -11.42 1.84
C VAL A 65 -42.04 -9.97 2.26
N ALA A 66 -41.04 -9.34 2.91
CA ALA A 66 -40.50 -7.99 2.67
C ALA A 66 -39.62 -7.60 3.88
N SER A 67 -38.40 -7.10 3.80
CA SER A 67 -37.65 -6.41 2.76
C SER A 67 -36.16 -6.50 3.12
N GLY A 68 -35.34 -7.02 2.21
CA GLY A 68 -33.89 -7.15 2.37
C GLY A 68 -33.29 -7.20 0.98
N GLY A 69 -33.07 -6.02 0.41
CA GLY A 69 -32.71 -5.84 -0.99
C GLY A 69 -31.31 -6.34 -1.30
N PHE A 70 -31.22 -7.11 -2.39
CA PHE A 70 -30.12 -7.27 -3.36
C PHE A 70 -28.69 -7.63 -2.89
N PHE A 71 -28.27 -7.31 -1.66
CA PHE A 71 -26.93 -7.53 -1.14
C PHE A 71 -26.74 -8.92 -0.51
N SER A 72 -27.79 -9.58 0.01
CA SER A 72 -27.62 -10.88 0.66
C SER A 72 -27.28 -12.04 -0.29
N THR A 73 -27.57 -11.90 -1.57
CA THR A 73 -27.41 -12.99 -2.56
C THR A 73 -26.03 -13.01 -3.22
N LEU A 74 -25.27 -11.90 -3.18
CA LEU A 74 -23.91 -11.84 -3.71
C LEU A 74 -22.85 -12.27 -2.68
N PHE A 75 -23.01 -11.93 -1.40
CA PHE A 75 -21.98 -12.17 -0.38
C PHE A 75 -22.14 -13.47 0.42
N GLY A 76 -23.22 -14.22 0.20
CA GLY A 76 -23.53 -15.43 0.96
C GLY A 76 -23.18 -16.76 0.27
N ARG A 77 -22.81 -16.73 -1.01
CA ARG A 77 -22.66 -17.95 -1.84
C ARG A 77 -21.21 -18.40 -2.07
N GLU A 78 -20.21 -17.63 -1.67
CA GLU A 78 -18.80 -17.88 -2.03
C GLU A 78 -17.97 -18.57 -0.93
N ASN A 79 -18.37 -18.54 0.33
CA ASN A 79 -17.59 -19.18 1.41
C ASN A 79 -17.62 -20.72 1.38
N SER A 80 -18.40 -21.35 0.50
CA SER A 80 -18.47 -22.81 0.39
C SER A 80 -17.34 -23.44 -0.44
N SER A 81 -16.52 -22.65 -1.14
CA SER A 81 -15.39 -23.17 -1.95
C SER A 81 -14.04 -23.17 -1.24
N TYR A 82 -13.94 -22.54 -0.06
CA TYR A 82 -12.69 -22.39 0.65
C TYR A 82 -12.45 -23.51 1.67
N THR A 83 -11.19 -23.95 1.78
CA THR A 83 -10.80 -24.89 2.82
C THR A 83 -10.99 -24.27 4.20
N ARG A 84 -11.25 -25.13 5.19
CA ARG A 84 -11.36 -24.70 6.59
C ARG A 84 -10.08 -24.02 7.08
N ASP A 85 -8.92 -24.50 6.64
CA ASP A 85 -7.62 -23.98 7.07
C ASP A 85 -7.35 -22.58 6.51
N PHE A 86 -7.73 -22.33 5.25
CA PHE A 86 -7.69 -20.99 4.67
C PHE A 86 -8.60 -20.02 5.45
N LEU A 87 -9.87 -20.38 5.66
CA LEU A 87 -10.81 -19.50 6.38
C LEU A 87 -10.38 -19.27 7.83
N LEU A 88 -9.75 -20.26 8.45
CA LEU A 88 -9.18 -20.13 9.77
C LEU A 88 -8.00 -19.14 9.78
N ASP A 89 -7.14 -19.17 8.76
CA ASP A 89 -6.05 -18.21 8.64
C ASP A 89 -6.54 -16.79 8.41
N VAL A 90 -7.46 -16.60 7.47
CA VAL A 90 -8.11 -15.30 7.21
C VAL A 90 -8.75 -14.78 8.49
N ARG A 91 -9.53 -15.59 9.19
CA ARG A 91 -10.12 -15.22 10.50
C ARG A 91 -9.10 -14.78 11.52
N SER A 92 -7.90 -15.35 11.48
CA SER A 92 -6.85 -15.10 12.46
C SER A 92 -6.05 -13.85 12.17
N ARG A 93 -6.14 -13.27 10.97
CA ARG A 93 -5.45 -12.03 10.64
C ARG A 93 -6.18 -10.86 11.29
N VAL A 94 -5.42 -9.97 11.95
CA VAL A 94 -5.98 -8.80 12.64
C VAL A 94 -6.50 -7.80 11.61
N ASN A 95 -7.73 -7.31 11.81
CA ASN A 95 -8.36 -6.30 10.98
C ASN A 95 -9.03 -5.21 11.83
N PHE A 96 -8.49 -4.00 11.79
CA PHE A 96 -9.12 -2.83 12.40
C PHE A 96 -10.06 -2.13 11.40
N THR A 97 -11.19 -1.68 11.92
CA THR A 97 -12.25 -1.01 11.14
C THR A 97 -12.63 0.29 11.81
N TYR A 98 -13.50 1.07 11.19
CA TYR A 98 -14.03 2.30 11.77
C TYR A 98 -14.67 2.06 13.13
N ARG A 99 -14.47 3.03 14.02
CA ARG A 99 -14.99 3.01 15.38
C ARG A 99 -15.87 4.22 15.64
N THR A 100 -16.82 4.01 16.54
CA THR A 100 -17.76 5.02 17.01
C THR A 100 -17.76 5.04 18.53
N ARG A 101 -18.05 6.19 19.13
CA ARG A 101 -18.13 6.35 20.60
C ARG A 101 -16.81 6.08 21.32
N PHE A 102 -15.66 6.27 20.65
CA PHE A 102 -14.38 6.31 21.33
C PHE A 102 -14.22 7.60 22.16
N VAL A 103 -13.18 7.66 22.99
CA VAL A 103 -12.86 8.86 23.79
C VAL A 103 -12.70 10.07 22.86
N PRO A 104 -13.42 11.19 23.05
CA PRO A 104 -13.42 12.27 22.06
C PRO A 104 -12.01 12.81 21.73
N ILE A 105 -11.73 13.03 20.45
CA ILE A 105 -10.52 13.70 19.95
C ILE A 105 -10.89 15.16 19.63
N GLU A 106 -10.21 16.11 20.26
CA GLU A 106 -10.45 17.54 20.04
C GLU A 106 -10.14 17.95 18.60
N ARG A 107 -11.02 18.75 18.00
CA ARG A 107 -10.81 19.34 16.68
C ARG A 107 -9.75 20.44 16.75
N ALA A 108 -8.85 20.48 15.76
CA ALA A 108 -7.97 21.63 15.55
C ALA A 108 -8.78 22.87 15.11
N PRO A 109 -8.47 24.10 15.57
CA PRO A 109 -9.23 25.32 15.23
C PRO A 109 -9.46 25.52 13.73
N ASP A 110 -8.46 25.16 12.94
CA ASP A 110 -8.37 25.26 11.49
C ASP A 110 -8.51 23.88 10.79
N GLY A 111 -8.91 22.85 11.52
CA GLY A 111 -9.19 21.50 10.99
C GLY A 111 -10.63 21.32 10.47
N PRO A 112 -10.91 20.17 9.82
CA PRO A 112 -12.23 19.86 9.27
C PRO A 112 -13.31 19.76 10.34
N SER A 113 -14.57 19.90 9.94
CA SER A 113 -15.71 19.77 10.86
C SER A 113 -15.98 18.30 11.22
N PRO A 114 -16.32 17.97 12.47
CA PRO A 114 -16.69 16.60 12.86
C PRO A 114 -18.04 16.16 12.27
N LEU A 115 -18.86 17.11 11.83
CA LEU A 115 -20.09 16.85 11.09
C LEU A 115 -19.83 16.89 9.59
N SER A 116 -19.88 15.72 8.95
CA SER A 116 -20.02 15.61 7.49
C SER A 116 -21.31 14.87 7.14
N LEU A 117 -21.91 15.21 5.99
CA LEU A 117 -23.09 14.49 5.48
C LEU A 117 -22.83 12.99 5.32
N ASN A 118 -21.59 12.62 5.00
CA ASN A 118 -21.15 11.23 4.86
C ASN A 118 -21.22 10.46 6.18
N VAL A 119 -20.87 11.11 7.30
CA VAL A 119 -21.00 10.51 8.65
C VAL A 119 -22.49 10.25 8.95
N LEU A 120 -23.37 11.24 8.74
CA LEU A 120 -24.82 11.12 9.00
C LEU A 120 -25.52 9.99 8.22
N VAL A 121 -25.04 9.67 7.01
CA VAL A 121 -25.58 8.57 6.20
C VAL A 121 -25.05 7.22 6.65
N ARG A 122 -23.81 7.15 7.12
CA ARG A 122 -23.13 5.90 7.49
C ARG A 122 -23.31 5.51 8.96
N THR A 123 -23.69 6.44 9.82
CA THR A 123 -23.98 6.19 11.23
C THR A 123 -25.47 6.22 11.53
N ASN A 124 -25.87 5.71 12.70
CA ASN A 124 -27.22 5.96 13.20
C ASN A 124 -27.36 7.48 13.49
N PRO A 125 -28.27 8.19 12.80
CA PRO A 125 -28.35 9.65 12.86
C PRO A 125 -28.69 10.16 14.26
N ILE A 126 -29.47 9.41 15.05
CA ILE A 126 -29.87 9.82 16.41
C ILE A 126 -28.66 9.87 17.34
N ASN A 127 -27.83 8.80 17.35
CA ASN A 127 -26.64 8.74 18.20
C ASN A 127 -25.59 9.78 17.80
N THR A 128 -25.51 10.11 16.52
CA THR A 128 -24.54 11.09 16.00
C THR A 128 -24.91 12.50 16.44
N ILE A 129 -26.21 12.83 16.39
CA ILE A 129 -26.75 14.11 16.84
C ILE A 129 -26.59 14.25 18.36
N GLU A 130 -26.89 13.21 19.15
CA GLU A 130 -26.76 13.25 20.62
C GLU A 130 -25.31 13.51 21.06
N ASN A 131 -24.34 12.85 20.42
CA ASN A 131 -22.94 13.06 20.73
C ASN A 131 -22.45 14.45 20.32
N TYR A 132 -22.88 14.97 19.17
CA TYR A 132 -22.55 16.33 18.73
C TYR A 132 -23.12 17.39 19.67
N ILE A 133 -24.33 17.19 20.20
CA ILE A 133 -24.92 18.09 21.20
C ILE A 133 -24.06 18.13 22.48
N THR A 134 -23.43 17.01 22.82
CA THR A 134 -22.61 16.87 24.03
C THR A 134 -21.19 17.41 23.85
N ASN A 135 -20.55 17.17 22.68
CA ASN A 135 -19.21 17.63 22.34
C ASN A 135 -19.16 18.12 20.88
N PRO A 136 -19.55 19.37 20.60
CA PRO A 136 -19.70 19.86 19.22
C PRO A 136 -18.36 20.00 18.46
N ASP A 137 -17.26 20.20 19.18
CA ASP A 137 -15.92 20.41 18.61
C ASP A 137 -15.01 19.18 18.73
N CYS A 138 -15.57 17.98 18.88
CA CYS A 138 -14.76 16.75 18.99
C CYS A 138 -15.19 15.69 17.98
N PHE A 139 -14.21 14.92 17.51
CA PHE A 139 -14.44 13.68 16.79
C PHE A 139 -14.66 12.55 17.79
N ASN A 140 -15.75 11.81 17.62
CA ASN A 140 -16.09 10.61 18.38
C ASN A 140 -16.23 9.37 17.47
N THR A 141 -15.88 9.54 16.19
CA THR A 141 -15.84 8.51 15.18
C THR A 141 -14.80 8.88 14.12
N ASP A 142 -14.17 7.85 13.56
CA ASP A 142 -13.21 7.98 12.47
C ASP A 142 -13.79 7.66 11.09
N ILE A 143 -15.12 7.46 11.02
CA ILE A 143 -15.82 7.21 9.76
C ILE A 143 -15.59 8.37 8.79
N GLY A 144 -15.08 8.02 7.62
CA GLY A 144 -14.87 8.96 6.51
C GLY A 144 -13.52 9.66 6.51
N TRP A 145 -12.64 9.40 7.49
CA TRP A 145 -11.30 9.99 7.49
C TRP A 145 -10.20 9.05 8.02
N GLY A 146 -10.53 8.11 8.91
CA GLY A 146 -9.54 7.23 9.56
C GLY A 146 -9.11 5.98 8.78
N CYS A 147 -9.57 5.75 7.55
CA CYS A 147 -9.41 4.44 6.90
C CYS A 147 -7.94 4.04 6.72
N MET A 148 -7.06 4.97 6.35
CA MET A 148 -5.63 4.70 6.19
C MET A 148 -4.93 4.49 7.55
N ILE A 149 -5.42 5.10 8.63
CA ILE A 149 -4.94 4.78 9.98
C ILE A 149 -5.34 3.34 10.33
N ARG A 150 -6.59 2.93 10.05
CA ARG A 150 -7.08 1.57 10.34
C ARG A 150 -6.32 0.49 9.57
N THR A 151 -6.05 0.69 8.28
CA THR A 151 -5.26 -0.27 7.51
C THR A 151 -3.79 -0.28 7.93
N GLY A 152 -3.23 0.87 8.33
CA GLY A 152 -1.92 0.95 8.99
C GLY A 152 -1.87 0.21 10.34
N GLN A 153 -2.92 0.32 11.15
CA GLN A 153 -3.09 -0.47 12.37
C GLN A 153 -3.20 -1.96 12.05
N SER A 154 -3.91 -2.37 10.99
CA SER A 154 -4.01 -3.78 10.58
C SER A 154 -2.63 -4.33 10.17
N LEU A 155 -1.86 -3.56 9.40
CA LEU A 155 -0.49 -3.90 9.02
C LEU A 155 0.40 -4.07 10.26
N LEU A 156 0.41 -3.09 11.16
CA LEU A 156 1.20 -3.16 12.40
C LEU A 156 0.72 -4.29 13.33
N GLY A 157 -0.60 -4.49 13.44
CA GLY A 157 -1.21 -5.53 14.27
C GLY A 157 -0.83 -6.93 13.80
N ASN A 158 -0.82 -7.18 12.49
CA ASN A 158 -0.34 -8.45 11.94
C ASN A 158 1.17 -8.61 12.13
N ALA A 159 1.97 -7.55 12.02
CA ALA A 159 3.39 -7.60 12.37
C ALA A 159 3.61 -8.01 13.84
N LEU A 160 2.91 -7.37 14.77
CA LEU A 160 2.99 -7.70 16.20
C LEU A 160 2.48 -9.11 16.50
N GLN A 161 1.43 -9.58 15.81
CA GLN A 161 0.99 -10.95 15.94
C GLN A 161 2.10 -11.94 15.55
N ILE A 162 2.82 -11.69 14.46
CA ILE A 162 3.96 -12.53 14.06
C ILE A 162 5.10 -12.45 15.07
N VAL A 163 5.39 -11.26 15.62
CA VAL A 163 6.43 -11.07 16.65
C VAL A 163 6.13 -11.88 17.91
N HIS A 164 4.88 -11.88 18.39
CA HIS A 164 4.51 -12.46 19.69
C HIS A 164 3.99 -13.90 19.63
N LEU A 165 3.34 -14.28 18.53
CA LEU A 165 2.65 -15.59 18.38
C LEU A 165 3.16 -16.42 17.19
N GLY A 166 3.88 -15.81 16.26
CA GLY A 166 4.34 -16.47 15.03
C GLY A 166 3.27 -16.49 13.92
N ARG A 167 3.71 -16.71 12.67
CA ARG A 167 2.83 -16.71 11.49
C ARG A 167 1.81 -17.85 11.51
N ASP A 168 2.17 -19.00 12.08
CA ASP A 168 1.35 -20.20 12.21
C ASP A 168 0.20 -20.06 13.22
N PHE A 169 0.15 -18.96 13.97
CA PHE A 169 -0.92 -18.71 14.94
C PHE A 169 -2.28 -18.70 14.26
N ARG A 170 -3.27 -19.33 14.92
CA ARG A 170 -4.67 -19.39 14.46
C ARG A 170 -5.63 -19.22 15.64
N ILE A 171 -6.75 -18.53 15.41
CA ILE A 171 -7.82 -18.32 16.40
C ILE A 171 -8.80 -19.49 16.36
N ASN A 172 -8.62 -20.42 17.30
CA ASN A 172 -9.41 -21.66 17.37
C ASN A 172 -10.18 -21.83 18.70
N SER A 173 -9.94 -20.95 19.68
CA SER A 173 -10.46 -21.06 21.04
C SER A 173 -10.42 -19.72 21.77
N ASN A 174 -11.11 -19.61 22.90
CA ASN A 174 -11.03 -18.41 23.74
C ASN A 174 -9.62 -18.19 24.31
N GLU A 175 -8.86 -19.26 24.58
CA GLU A 175 -7.47 -19.16 25.01
C GLU A 175 -6.59 -18.48 23.95
N SER A 176 -6.84 -18.76 22.66
CA SER A 176 -6.12 -18.08 21.58
C SER A 176 -6.40 -16.57 21.55
N LEU A 177 -7.65 -16.14 21.81
CA LEU A 177 -8.01 -14.73 21.92
C LEU A 177 -7.36 -14.06 23.14
N GLU A 178 -7.32 -14.74 24.29
CA GLU A 178 -6.66 -14.23 25.51
C GLU A 178 -5.14 -14.08 25.33
N ARG A 179 -4.51 -14.95 24.55
CA ARG A 179 -3.08 -14.82 24.23
C ARG A 179 -2.81 -13.62 23.34
N GLU A 180 -3.70 -13.38 22.39
CA GLU A 180 -3.60 -12.28 21.42
C GLU A 180 -3.92 -10.92 22.04
N SER A 181 -4.86 -10.88 22.99
CA SER A 181 -5.29 -9.64 23.66
C SER A 181 -4.12 -8.85 24.26
N LYS A 182 -3.08 -9.54 24.72
CA LYS A 182 -1.87 -8.95 25.33
C LYS A 182 -1.21 -7.87 24.48
N PHE A 183 -1.37 -7.90 23.16
CA PHE A 183 -0.86 -6.87 22.26
C PHE A 183 -1.95 -6.24 21.37
N VAL A 184 -3.07 -6.92 21.09
CA VAL A 184 -4.19 -6.29 20.37
C VAL A 184 -4.82 -5.18 21.22
N ASP A 185 -4.82 -5.31 22.54
CA ASP A 185 -5.34 -4.26 23.44
C ASP A 185 -4.53 -2.96 23.37
N TRP A 186 -3.31 -2.97 22.80
CA TRP A 186 -2.54 -1.76 22.53
C TRP A 186 -3.13 -0.86 21.44
N PHE A 187 -4.15 -1.35 20.71
CA PHE A 187 -4.85 -0.63 19.65
C PHE A 187 -6.23 -0.16 20.07
N ASN A 188 -6.65 -0.39 21.32
CA ASN A 188 -7.90 0.14 21.85
C ASN A 188 -8.01 1.64 21.56
N ASP A 189 -9.19 2.13 21.19
CA ASP A 189 -9.42 3.55 20.86
C ASP A 189 -9.52 4.42 22.13
N THR A 190 -8.47 4.35 22.96
CA THR A 190 -8.26 5.19 24.13
C THR A 190 -6.88 5.85 24.05
N PRO A 191 -6.70 7.06 24.60
CA PRO A 191 -5.41 7.76 24.58
C PRO A 191 -4.25 6.99 25.23
N GLU A 192 -4.56 6.10 26.18
CA GLU A 192 -3.55 5.32 26.93
C GLU A 192 -2.96 4.17 26.12
N ALA A 193 -3.69 3.64 25.14
CA ALA A 193 -3.24 2.54 24.30
C ALA A 193 -2.20 3.05 23.27
N PRO A 194 -0.97 2.51 23.23
CA PRO A 194 0.15 3.13 22.51
C PRO A 194 -0.03 3.18 20.99
N PHE A 195 -0.82 2.27 20.42
CA PHE A 195 -1.13 2.21 18.99
C PHE A 195 -2.59 2.58 18.68
N SER A 196 -3.26 3.29 19.59
CA SER A 196 -4.62 3.77 19.41
C SER A 196 -4.75 4.78 18.27
N LEU A 197 -5.98 4.94 17.77
CA LEU A 197 -6.31 5.99 16.79
C LEU A 197 -5.85 7.37 17.29
N HIS A 198 -6.02 7.67 18.58
CA HIS A 198 -5.62 8.92 19.22
C HIS A 198 -4.12 9.19 19.07
N ASN A 199 -3.30 8.18 19.35
CA ASN A 199 -1.85 8.30 19.27
C ASN A 199 -1.37 8.39 17.81
N PHE A 200 -2.05 7.73 16.87
CA PHE A 200 -1.82 7.98 15.44
C PHE A 200 -2.15 9.42 15.03
N VAL A 201 -3.27 9.98 15.49
CA VAL A 201 -3.65 11.37 15.19
C VAL A 201 -2.65 12.35 15.79
N SER A 202 -2.23 12.12 17.04
CA SER A 202 -1.21 12.93 17.71
C SER A 202 0.12 12.91 16.94
N ALA A 203 0.60 11.71 16.59
CA ALA A 203 1.84 11.55 15.81
C ALA A 203 1.73 12.18 14.42
N GLY A 204 0.60 12.01 13.73
CA GLY A 204 0.37 12.62 12.41
C GLY A 204 0.32 14.15 12.46
N THR A 205 -0.21 14.72 13.53
CA THR A 205 -0.20 16.18 13.76
C THR A 205 1.23 16.68 13.95
N GLU A 206 2.01 16.02 14.79
CA GLU A 206 3.39 16.44 15.11
C GLU A 206 4.35 16.27 13.92
N LEU A 207 4.25 15.15 13.19
CA LEU A 207 5.24 14.75 12.19
C LEU A 207 4.87 15.16 10.76
N SER A 208 3.57 15.24 10.46
CA SER A 208 3.07 15.44 9.09
C SER A 208 2.10 16.62 8.96
N GLY A 209 1.86 17.37 10.05
CA GLY A 209 0.93 18.50 10.07
C GLY A 209 -0.53 18.11 9.86
N LYS A 210 -0.85 16.80 9.85
CA LYS A 210 -2.20 16.28 9.61
C LYS A 210 -3.08 16.51 10.82
N ARG A 211 -4.26 17.09 10.61
CA ARG A 211 -5.18 17.46 11.68
C ARG A 211 -6.17 16.34 11.96
N PRO A 212 -6.74 16.29 13.17
CA PRO A 212 -7.87 15.40 13.45
C PRO A 212 -8.98 15.58 12.40
N GLY A 213 -9.44 14.48 11.80
CA GLY A 213 -10.43 14.50 10.73
C GLY A 213 -9.88 14.56 9.31
N GLU A 214 -8.57 14.77 9.11
CA GLU A 214 -7.94 14.72 7.80
C GLU A 214 -7.52 13.30 7.43
N TRP A 215 -7.50 13.02 6.13
CA TRP A 215 -7.02 11.75 5.61
C TRP A 215 -5.49 11.65 5.71
N PHE A 216 -5.01 10.47 6.07
CA PHE A 216 -3.59 10.14 6.11
C PHE A 216 -3.20 9.45 4.81
N GLY A 217 -2.13 9.88 4.17
CA GLY A 217 -1.48 9.09 3.13
C GLY A 217 -0.55 8.00 3.69
N PRO A 218 -0.12 7.04 2.86
CA PRO A 218 0.86 6.00 3.23
C PRO A 218 2.10 6.54 3.96
N ALA A 219 2.65 7.67 3.52
CA ALA A 219 3.82 8.29 4.13
C ALA A 219 3.57 8.78 5.57
N ALA A 220 2.45 9.49 5.80
CA ALA A 220 2.07 9.98 7.13
C ALA A 220 1.80 8.82 8.09
N THR A 221 1.10 7.78 7.62
CA THR A 221 0.86 6.56 8.39
C THR A 221 2.16 5.84 8.74
N ALA A 222 3.08 5.68 7.79
CA ALA A 222 4.36 5.01 8.01
C ALA A 222 5.22 5.72 9.07
N ARG A 223 5.30 7.06 8.99
CA ARG A 223 6.02 7.87 9.98
C ARG A 223 5.37 7.83 11.35
N SER A 224 4.04 7.81 11.40
CA SER A 224 3.30 7.64 12.65
C SER A 224 3.61 6.28 13.29
N ILE A 225 3.59 5.18 12.53
CA ILE A 225 3.95 3.85 13.04
C ILE A 225 5.38 3.85 13.58
N GLN A 226 6.34 4.39 12.83
CA GLN A 226 7.75 4.46 13.25
C GLN A 226 7.90 5.21 14.58
N PHE A 227 7.26 6.38 14.70
CA PHE A 227 7.30 7.16 15.93
C PHE A 227 6.68 6.42 17.12
N LEU A 228 5.54 5.76 16.92
CA LEU A 228 4.86 5.00 17.98
C LEU A 228 5.66 3.77 18.41
N ILE A 229 6.33 3.07 17.49
CA ILE A 229 7.23 1.95 17.82
C ILE A 229 8.38 2.43 18.69
N TYR A 230 9.03 3.54 18.33
CA TYR A 230 10.11 4.11 19.13
C TYR A 230 9.63 4.65 20.49
N GLY A 231 8.38 5.12 20.55
CA GLY A 231 7.72 5.54 21.80
C GLY A 231 7.29 4.39 22.71
N PHE A 232 7.23 3.15 22.20
CA PHE A 232 6.80 1.97 22.96
C PHE A 232 7.67 0.72 22.66
N PRO A 233 8.92 0.68 23.18
CA PRO A 233 9.86 -0.42 22.93
C PRO A 233 9.37 -1.79 23.42
N GLU A 234 8.44 -1.84 24.37
CA GLU A 234 7.85 -3.09 24.86
C GLU A 234 7.04 -3.84 23.79
N CYS A 235 6.72 -3.20 22.65
CA CYS A 235 6.03 -3.85 21.55
C CYS A 235 6.82 -5.01 20.92
N GLY A 236 8.14 -5.06 21.12
CA GLY A 236 9.00 -6.15 20.66
C GLY A 236 9.60 -5.97 19.26
N ILE A 237 9.27 -4.88 18.56
CA ILE A 237 9.97 -4.45 17.33
C ILE A 237 11.15 -3.57 17.75
N ASN A 238 12.37 -3.94 17.32
CA ASN A 238 13.59 -3.28 17.74
C ASN A 238 13.95 -2.05 16.88
N ASP A 239 13.60 -2.08 15.60
CA ASP A 239 13.76 -0.94 14.71
C ASP A 239 12.64 -0.89 13.66
N CYS A 240 12.33 0.31 13.18
CA CYS A 240 11.36 0.55 12.13
C CYS A 240 11.97 1.45 11.06
N ILE A 241 12.22 0.90 9.88
CA ILE A 241 12.87 1.62 8.76
C ILE A 241 11.79 2.03 7.76
N VAL A 242 11.71 3.34 7.48
CA VAL A 242 10.69 3.91 6.60
C VAL A 242 11.31 4.47 5.33
N SER A 243 10.80 4.06 4.17
CA SER A 243 11.07 4.65 2.85
C SER A 243 9.76 5.19 2.28
N VAL A 244 9.59 6.51 2.18
CA VAL A 244 8.28 7.13 1.88
C VAL A 244 8.00 7.35 0.39
N SER A 245 8.95 7.03 -0.50
CA SER A 245 8.85 7.47 -1.91
C SER A 245 9.44 6.54 -2.98
N SER A 246 10.28 5.56 -2.64
CA SER A 246 11.01 4.79 -3.67
C SER A 246 11.08 3.28 -3.44
N GLY A 247 10.54 2.77 -2.34
CA GLY A 247 10.70 1.35 -1.99
C GLY A 247 12.15 0.93 -1.69
N ASP A 248 13.09 1.87 -1.69
CA ASP A 248 14.51 1.56 -1.48
C ASP A 248 14.83 1.27 -0.02
N VAL A 249 15.68 0.27 0.19
CA VAL A 249 16.24 -0.14 1.49
C VAL A 249 17.76 -0.05 1.41
N TYR A 250 18.39 0.51 2.45
CA TYR A 250 19.83 0.71 2.49
C TYR A 250 20.53 -0.31 3.39
N GLU A 251 21.46 -1.10 2.83
CA GLU A 251 22.14 -2.17 3.56
C GLU A 251 22.87 -1.65 4.80
N ASN A 252 23.55 -0.51 4.70
CA ASN A 252 24.27 0.06 5.83
C ASN A 252 23.35 0.40 7.02
N GLU A 253 22.13 0.87 6.77
CA GLU A 253 21.17 1.20 7.83
C GLU A 253 20.72 -0.08 8.56
N VAL A 254 20.54 -1.17 7.81
CA VAL A 254 20.11 -2.47 8.36
C VAL A 254 21.26 -3.18 9.10
N GLU A 255 22.46 -3.16 8.53
CA GLU A 255 23.65 -3.74 9.15
C GLU A 255 23.99 -3.07 10.49
N GLU A 256 23.82 -1.75 10.60
CA GLU A 256 24.00 -1.03 11.87
C GLU A 256 23.07 -1.54 12.99
N VAL A 257 21.87 -2.01 12.66
CA VAL A 257 20.94 -2.62 13.62
C VAL A 257 21.42 -4.00 14.04
N PHE A 258 21.77 -4.87 13.10
CA PHE A 258 22.23 -6.24 13.41
C PHE A 258 23.60 -6.29 14.09
N VAL A 259 24.48 -5.33 13.83
CA VAL A 259 25.74 -5.17 14.56
C VAL A 259 25.48 -4.91 16.05
N LYS A 260 24.42 -4.16 16.40
CA LYS A 260 24.05 -3.92 17.81
C LYS A 260 23.41 -5.16 18.43
N ASN A 261 22.52 -5.83 17.68
CA ASN A 261 21.88 -7.06 18.12
C ASN A 261 21.47 -7.92 16.90
N PRO A 262 22.09 -9.09 16.68
CA PRO A 262 21.80 -9.98 15.55
C PRO A 262 20.37 -10.54 15.54
N ASP A 263 19.71 -10.59 16.70
CA ASP A 263 18.33 -11.10 16.86
C ASP A 263 17.28 -9.99 16.78
N SER A 264 17.66 -8.80 16.29
CA SER A 264 16.74 -7.65 16.19
C SER A 264 15.60 -7.91 15.23
N ARG A 265 14.42 -7.43 15.59
CA ARG A 265 13.23 -7.43 14.73
C ARG A 265 13.09 -6.07 14.08
N ILE A 266 13.14 -6.03 12.75
CA ILE A 266 13.05 -4.79 11.97
C ILE A 266 11.77 -4.82 11.17
N LEU A 267 10.93 -3.78 11.33
CA LEU A 267 9.76 -3.55 10.49
C LEU A 267 10.11 -2.52 9.41
N PHE A 268 10.13 -2.95 8.15
CA PHE A 268 10.20 -2.07 7.00
C PHE A 268 8.81 -1.58 6.62
N LEU A 269 8.71 -0.27 6.38
CA LEU A 269 7.52 0.41 5.92
C LEU A 269 7.86 1.17 4.64
N LEU A 270 7.45 0.61 3.51
CA LEU A 270 7.85 1.07 2.19
C LEU A 270 6.65 1.68 1.47
N GLY A 271 6.58 3.02 1.49
CA GLY A 271 5.65 3.82 0.70
C GLY A 271 6.06 3.83 -0.76
N VAL A 272 5.15 3.44 -1.64
CA VAL A 272 5.38 3.34 -3.09
C VAL A 272 4.19 3.91 -3.86
N LYS A 273 4.46 4.39 -5.08
CA LYS A 273 3.43 4.79 -6.06
C LYS A 273 3.63 4.02 -7.37
N LEU A 274 2.81 3.00 -7.60
CA LEU A 274 2.96 1.99 -8.65
C LEU A 274 2.24 2.34 -9.96
N GLY A 275 1.84 3.60 -10.12
CA GLY A 275 1.06 4.08 -11.26
C GLY A 275 0.47 5.47 -11.02
N ILE A 276 -0.28 5.96 -12.01
CA ILE A 276 -0.95 7.28 -11.94
C ILE A 276 -2.35 7.10 -11.35
N ASP A 277 -3.22 6.41 -12.10
CA ASP A 277 -4.63 6.18 -11.70
C ASP A 277 -4.88 4.75 -11.20
N ALA A 278 -4.10 3.80 -11.70
CA ALA A 278 -4.18 2.38 -11.37
C ALA A 278 -2.76 1.79 -11.36
N VAL A 279 -2.60 0.64 -10.69
CA VAL A 279 -1.33 -0.08 -10.66
C VAL A 279 -0.96 -0.56 -12.07
N ASN A 280 0.31 -0.36 -12.46
CA ASN A 280 0.82 -0.89 -13.72
C ASN A 280 1.00 -2.42 -13.65
N GLU A 281 0.57 -3.13 -14.69
CA GLU A 281 0.65 -4.59 -14.80
C GLU A 281 2.06 -5.16 -14.59
N SER A 282 3.10 -4.39 -14.95
CA SER A 282 4.51 -4.79 -14.74
C SER A 282 4.89 -5.00 -13.27
N TYR A 283 4.14 -4.44 -12.33
CA TYR A 283 4.37 -4.61 -10.89
C TYR A 283 3.66 -5.80 -10.29
N ARG A 284 2.74 -6.45 -11.03
CA ARG A 284 1.90 -7.55 -10.53
C ARG A 284 2.72 -8.65 -9.86
N GLU A 285 3.72 -9.18 -10.56
CA GLU A 285 4.54 -10.28 -10.06
C GLU A 285 5.32 -9.89 -8.81
N SER A 286 5.77 -8.64 -8.72
CA SER A 286 6.42 -8.11 -7.52
C SER A 286 5.44 -8.00 -6.34
N ILE A 287 4.19 -7.58 -6.56
CA ILE A 287 3.15 -7.54 -5.51
C ILE A 287 2.81 -8.95 -5.03
N CYS A 288 2.62 -9.90 -5.95
CA CYS A 288 2.41 -11.30 -5.62
C CYS A 288 3.61 -11.87 -4.85
N GLY A 289 4.85 -11.59 -5.28
CA GLY A 289 6.06 -11.98 -4.56
C GLY A 289 6.11 -11.41 -3.14
N ILE A 290 5.79 -10.13 -2.95
CA ILE A 290 5.72 -9.49 -1.63
C ILE A 290 4.67 -10.14 -0.74
N LEU A 291 3.49 -10.48 -1.25
CA LEU A 291 2.43 -11.13 -0.47
C LEU A 291 2.71 -12.61 -0.20
N ASN A 292 3.49 -13.26 -1.07
CA ASN A 292 3.96 -14.64 -0.91
C ASN A 292 5.24 -14.75 -0.07
N SER A 293 5.84 -13.64 0.32
CA SER A 293 6.99 -13.65 1.22
C SER A 293 6.59 -14.08 2.63
N VAL A 294 7.39 -14.96 3.24
CA VAL A 294 7.26 -15.30 4.68
C VAL A 294 7.55 -14.10 5.60
N HIS A 295 8.17 -13.05 5.04
CA HIS A 295 8.48 -11.80 5.73
C HIS A 295 7.36 -10.76 5.57
N SER A 296 6.33 -11.03 4.77
CA SER A 296 5.22 -10.12 4.53
C SER A 296 4.37 -9.88 5.77
N VAL A 297 4.01 -8.62 6.02
CA VAL A 297 2.94 -8.26 6.96
C VAL A 297 1.78 -7.56 6.25
N GLY A 298 1.70 -7.76 4.93
CA GLY A 298 0.65 -7.21 4.08
C GLY A 298 0.97 -5.83 3.52
N ILE A 299 0.00 -5.29 2.79
CA ILE A 299 0.09 -4.01 2.10
C ILE A 299 -1.14 -3.19 2.49
N ALA A 300 -0.92 -1.99 3.02
CA ALA A 300 -1.99 -1.05 3.31
C ALA A 300 -1.98 0.05 2.23
N GLY A 301 -3.09 0.37 1.61
CA GLY A 301 -3.09 1.37 0.53
C GLY A 301 -4.50 1.72 0.10
N GLY A 302 -4.65 2.60 -0.87
CA GLY A 302 -5.97 3.03 -1.35
C GLY A 302 -6.07 4.53 -1.57
N ARG A 303 -7.06 4.90 -2.38
CA ARG A 303 -7.43 6.30 -2.63
C ARG A 303 -7.82 7.00 -1.32
N PRO A 304 -7.77 8.34 -1.29
CA PRO A 304 -8.38 9.11 -0.21
C PRO A 304 -9.77 8.59 0.13
N SER A 305 -10.00 8.33 1.43
CA SER A 305 -11.25 7.77 1.96
C SER A 305 -11.65 6.37 1.47
N SER A 306 -10.72 5.60 0.89
CA SER A 306 -10.96 4.24 0.37
C SER A 306 -9.76 3.29 0.59
N SER A 307 -9.11 3.37 1.75
CA SER A 307 -7.99 2.48 2.07
C SER A 307 -8.44 1.04 2.36
N LEU A 308 -7.65 0.06 1.89
CA LEU A 308 -7.82 -1.37 2.08
C LEU A 308 -6.51 -1.99 2.62
N TYR A 309 -6.62 -3.11 3.34
CA TYR A 309 -5.47 -3.88 3.79
C TYR A 309 -5.41 -5.21 3.03
N PHE A 310 -4.42 -5.34 2.15
CA PHE A 310 -4.17 -6.52 1.33
C PHE A 310 -3.32 -7.52 2.10
N PHE A 311 -3.83 -8.74 2.23
CA PHE A 311 -3.17 -9.81 2.98
C PHE A 311 -2.81 -11.01 2.10
N GLY A 312 -3.19 -11.02 0.83
CA GLY A 312 -3.06 -12.19 -0.02
C GLY A 312 -3.58 -11.97 -1.43
N TYR A 313 -3.54 -13.04 -2.24
CA TYR A 313 -4.11 -13.07 -3.58
C TYR A 313 -4.60 -14.47 -3.92
N GLU A 314 -5.53 -14.54 -4.86
CA GLU A 314 -6.02 -15.77 -5.47
C GLU A 314 -6.06 -15.55 -6.98
N ARG A 315 -5.30 -16.34 -7.74
CA ARG A 315 -5.22 -16.22 -9.20
C ARG A 315 -4.87 -14.78 -9.63
N ASN A 316 -5.85 -14.02 -10.12
CA ASN A 316 -5.71 -12.65 -10.61
C ASN A 316 -6.40 -11.60 -9.74
N GLU A 317 -6.85 -11.98 -8.56
CA GLU A 317 -7.52 -11.09 -7.63
C GLU A 317 -6.73 -10.97 -6.32
N PHE A 318 -6.71 -9.78 -5.75
CA PHE A 318 -6.07 -9.48 -4.48
C PHE A 318 -7.08 -9.52 -3.35
N LEU A 319 -6.73 -10.25 -2.29
CA LEU A 319 -7.56 -10.43 -1.10
C LEU A 319 -7.30 -9.31 -0.12
N HIS A 320 -8.37 -8.70 0.39
CA HIS A 320 -8.24 -7.58 1.30
C HIS A 320 -9.30 -7.56 2.41
N PHE A 321 -8.95 -6.90 3.51
CA PHE A 321 -9.93 -6.45 4.49
C PHE A 321 -10.33 -5.00 4.24
N ASP A 322 -11.62 -4.75 4.44
CA ASP A 322 -12.24 -3.45 4.30
C ASP A 322 -12.42 -2.81 5.69
N PRO A 323 -11.75 -1.68 6.00
CA PRO A 323 -11.91 -0.97 7.27
C PRO A 323 -13.23 -0.19 7.37
N HIS A 324 -14.01 -0.06 6.29
CA HIS A 324 -15.15 0.86 6.21
C HIS A 324 -16.43 0.36 6.92
N ILE A 325 -16.30 -0.67 7.76
CA ILE A 325 -17.39 -1.23 8.56
C ILE A 325 -17.38 -0.57 9.95
N PRO A 326 -18.37 0.26 10.31
CA PRO A 326 -18.39 0.90 11.62
C PRO A 326 -18.73 -0.07 12.75
N GLN A 327 -17.95 -0.02 13.82
CA GLN A 327 -18.15 -0.76 15.06
C GLN A 327 -18.10 0.20 16.27
N PRO A 328 -18.72 -0.12 17.43
CA PRO A 328 -18.50 0.65 18.65
C PRO A 328 -17.06 0.44 19.18
N ALA A 329 -16.51 1.47 19.85
CA ALA A 329 -15.19 1.40 20.47
C ALA A 329 -15.20 0.61 21.79
N ILE A 330 -16.29 0.72 22.55
CA ILE A 330 -16.51 -0.04 23.77
C ILE A 330 -17.31 -1.29 23.39
N GLU A 331 -16.61 -2.41 23.24
CA GLU A 331 -17.20 -3.74 23.13
C GLU A 331 -16.79 -4.60 24.32
N ASP A 332 -17.66 -5.52 24.72
CA ASP A 332 -17.36 -6.50 25.78
C ASP A 332 -16.12 -7.36 25.43
N CYS A 333 -15.78 -7.46 24.13
CA CYS A 333 -14.59 -8.16 23.63
C CYS A 333 -13.98 -7.43 22.41
N PHE A 334 -13.17 -6.39 22.65
CA PHE A 334 -12.48 -5.62 21.59
C PHE A 334 -11.68 -6.52 20.63
N VAL A 335 -10.98 -7.52 21.15
CA VAL A 335 -10.15 -8.42 20.34
C VAL A 335 -10.98 -9.20 19.34
N GLU A 336 -12.12 -9.77 19.75
CA GLU A 336 -12.99 -10.54 18.84
C GLU A 336 -13.52 -9.69 17.68
N SER A 337 -13.81 -8.41 17.94
CA SER A 337 -14.27 -7.45 16.94
C SER A 337 -13.23 -7.10 15.85
N CYS A 338 -11.95 -7.44 16.10
CA CYS A 338 -10.85 -7.26 15.16
C CYS A 338 -10.68 -8.45 14.21
N HIS A 339 -11.56 -9.45 14.26
CA HIS A 339 -11.45 -10.68 13.47
C HIS A 339 -12.68 -10.94 12.62
N THR A 340 -12.46 -11.40 11.39
CA THR A 340 -13.55 -11.65 10.44
C THR A 340 -13.17 -12.74 9.44
N THR A 341 -14.14 -13.54 9.03
CA THR A 341 -13.99 -14.44 7.87
C THR A 341 -14.41 -13.78 6.56
N LYS A 342 -14.94 -12.55 6.61
CA LYS A 342 -15.33 -11.78 5.44
C LYS A 342 -14.13 -10.99 4.93
N PHE A 343 -13.82 -11.17 3.66
CA PHE A 343 -12.79 -10.44 2.94
C PHE A 343 -13.33 -10.06 1.56
N GLY A 344 -12.74 -9.03 0.95
CA GLY A 344 -13.03 -8.62 -0.41
C GLY A 344 -11.99 -9.15 -1.38
N LYS A 345 -12.35 -9.10 -2.67
CA LYS A 345 -11.47 -9.36 -3.80
C LYS A 345 -11.54 -8.20 -4.78
N LEU A 346 -10.43 -7.93 -5.46
CA LEU A 346 -10.38 -6.95 -6.55
C LEU A 346 -9.28 -7.30 -7.53
N GLN A 347 -9.39 -6.82 -8.77
CA GLN A 347 -8.36 -6.99 -9.79
C GLN A 347 -7.24 -5.95 -9.62
N LEU A 348 -6.08 -6.20 -10.23
CA LEU A 348 -4.95 -5.27 -10.20
C LEU A 348 -5.33 -3.86 -10.70
N SER A 349 -6.17 -3.78 -11.73
CA SER A 349 -6.65 -2.51 -12.30
C SER A 349 -7.53 -1.69 -11.36
N GLU A 350 -8.10 -2.30 -10.33
CA GLU A 350 -8.93 -1.66 -9.31
C GLU A 350 -8.10 -1.25 -8.08
N MET A 351 -6.86 -1.74 -7.97
CA MET A 351 -5.93 -1.35 -6.91
C MET A 351 -5.50 0.10 -7.10
N ASP A 352 -5.51 0.84 -5.98
CA ASP A 352 -4.89 2.16 -5.95
C ASP A 352 -3.36 2.04 -6.03
N PRO A 353 -2.69 2.88 -6.83
CA PRO A 353 -1.24 2.79 -6.99
C PRO A 353 -0.46 3.25 -5.76
N SER A 354 -1.06 3.99 -4.81
CA SER A 354 -0.39 4.48 -3.61
C SER A 354 -0.52 3.48 -2.47
N MET A 355 0.60 2.84 -2.13
CA MET A 355 0.64 1.72 -1.18
C MET A 355 1.74 1.88 -0.13
N LEU A 356 1.50 1.26 1.02
CA LEU A 356 2.44 1.05 2.12
C LEU A 356 2.68 -0.45 2.27
N ILE A 357 3.84 -0.92 1.83
CA ILE A 357 4.25 -2.31 1.97
C ILE A 357 4.90 -2.50 3.34
N GLY A 358 4.49 -3.54 4.07
CA GLY A 358 5.09 -3.93 5.33
C GLY A 358 5.89 -5.22 5.22
N VAL A 359 7.14 -5.20 5.70
CA VAL A 359 8.00 -6.39 5.78
C VAL A 359 8.63 -6.50 7.16
N LEU A 360 8.52 -7.66 7.78
CA LEU A 360 9.11 -7.96 9.09
C LEU A 360 10.29 -8.93 8.95
N ILE A 361 11.47 -8.44 9.31
CA ILE A 361 12.71 -9.23 9.35
C ILE A 361 13.04 -9.57 10.81
N LYS A 362 13.26 -10.85 11.10
CA LYS A 362 13.59 -11.36 12.44
C LYS A 362 15.02 -11.88 12.45
N GLY A 363 15.96 -10.97 12.69
CA GLY A 363 17.38 -11.27 12.76
C GLY A 363 18.10 -11.29 11.41
N GLU A 364 19.42 -11.44 11.48
CA GLU A 364 20.31 -11.30 10.33
C GLU A 364 20.12 -12.41 9.27
N GLU A 365 19.75 -13.63 9.67
CA GLU A 365 19.50 -14.72 8.71
C GLU A 365 18.28 -14.45 7.81
N ASP A 366 17.20 -13.93 8.41
CA ASP A 366 16.00 -13.53 7.68
C ASP A 366 16.31 -12.36 6.72
N TRP A 367 17.19 -11.43 7.12
CA TRP A 367 17.65 -10.35 6.24
C TRP A 367 18.36 -10.89 5.00
N GLN A 368 19.32 -11.80 5.15
CA GLN A 368 20.03 -12.37 4.00
C GLN A 368 19.09 -13.18 3.09
N ARG A 369 18.12 -13.90 3.66
CA ARG A 369 17.11 -14.64 2.89
C ARG A 369 16.23 -13.68 2.09
N TRP A 370 15.71 -12.64 2.73
CA TRP A 370 14.84 -11.66 2.09
C TRP A 370 15.56 -10.94 0.95
N LYS A 371 16.83 -10.55 1.13
CA LYS A 371 17.64 -9.94 0.05
C LYS A 371 17.72 -10.80 -1.22
N LEU A 372 17.84 -12.12 -1.05
CA LEU A 372 17.87 -13.04 -2.19
C LEU A 372 16.48 -13.15 -2.86
N GLU A 373 15.42 -13.13 -2.07
CA GLU A 373 14.03 -13.21 -2.52
C GLU A 373 13.63 -11.99 -3.36
N ILE A 374 14.01 -10.78 -2.93
CA ILE A 374 13.62 -9.53 -3.62
C ILE A 374 14.60 -9.09 -4.70
N ALA A 375 15.63 -9.89 -5.01
CA ALA A 375 16.66 -9.52 -5.98
C ALA A 375 16.11 -9.23 -7.39
N GLU A 376 14.98 -9.84 -7.75
CA GLU A 376 14.27 -9.63 -9.03
C GLU A 376 13.04 -8.72 -8.89
N SER A 377 12.82 -8.14 -7.71
CA SER A 377 11.69 -7.23 -7.49
C SER A 377 11.84 -5.96 -8.32
N THR A 378 10.73 -5.52 -8.90
CA THR A 378 10.62 -4.23 -9.60
C THR A 378 10.14 -3.10 -8.69
N ILE A 379 9.83 -3.41 -7.42
CA ILE A 379 9.26 -2.45 -6.45
C ILE A 379 10.27 -2.12 -5.34
N ILE A 380 10.99 -3.12 -4.83
CA ILE A 380 11.87 -2.98 -3.67
C ILE A 380 13.31 -3.16 -4.12
N ASN A 381 14.14 -2.14 -3.89
CA ASN A 381 15.56 -2.20 -4.20
C ASN A 381 16.39 -2.21 -2.92
N VAL A 382 17.44 -3.03 -2.91
CA VAL A 382 18.45 -3.03 -1.83
C VAL A 382 19.71 -2.35 -2.34
N LEU A 383 20.03 -1.19 -1.75
CA LEU A 383 21.16 -0.35 -2.14
C LEU A 383 22.21 -0.36 -1.03
N PRO A 384 23.52 -0.28 -1.35
CA PRO A 384 24.57 -0.39 -0.33
C PRO A 384 24.55 0.78 0.67
N LYS A 385 24.25 2.00 0.19
CA LYS A 385 24.23 3.20 1.01
C LYS A 385 23.40 4.32 0.38
N ARG A 386 22.74 5.13 1.22
CA ARG A 386 22.10 6.38 0.80
C ARG A 386 23.14 7.37 0.26
N MET A 387 22.91 7.89 -0.93
CA MET A 387 23.79 8.90 -1.52
C MET A 387 23.54 10.24 -0.80
N ASN A 388 24.53 10.72 -0.05
CA ASN A 388 24.44 12.00 0.67
C ASN A 388 24.25 13.15 -0.33
N GLY A 389 23.01 13.61 -0.53
CA GLY A 389 22.69 14.71 -1.46
C GLY A 389 21.23 14.86 -1.88
N PHE A 390 20.38 13.85 -1.67
CA PHE A 390 18.94 13.89 -1.98
C PHE A 390 18.08 13.86 -0.70
N ASP A 391 18.39 14.72 0.27
CA ASP A 391 17.40 15.11 1.28
C ASP A 391 16.50 16.18 0.66
N LEU A 392 15.64 15.77 -0.26
CA LEU A 392 14.37 16.46 -0.42
C LEU A 392 13.54 16.07 0.80
N ASN A 393 13.53 16.95 1.81
CA ASN A 393 12.35 17.10 2.63
C ASN A 393 11.20 17.44 1.67
N CYS A 394 10.61 16.42 1.05
CA CYS A 394 9.34 16.56 0.36
C CYS A 394 8.34 16.95 1.44
N SER A 395 7.99 18.24 1.46
CA SER A 395 6.77 18.72 2.10
C SER A 395 5.63 17.83 1.61
N VAL A 396 4.88 17.30 2.58
CA VAL A 396 3.72 16.40 2.38
C VAL A 396 2.66 17.02 1.45
N ASP A 397 2.69 18.34 1.27
CA ASP A 397 1.72 19.06 0.45
C ASP A 397 1.88 18.87 -1.07
N ASP A 398 3.07 18.52 -1.56
CA ASP A 398 3.34 18.54 -3.02
C ASP A 398 2.95 17.24 -3.76
N ILE A 399 2.51 16.20 -3.05
CA ILE A 399 2.05 14.93 -3.66
C ILE A 399 0.53 14.74 -3.51
N GLU A 400 -0.15 15.53 -2.68
CA GLU A 400 -1.59 15.38 -2.39
C GLU A 400 -2.53 16.36 -3.11
N SER A 401 -2.05 17.31 -3.93
CA SER A 401 -2.94 18.32 -4.55
C SER A 401 -3.27 18.06 -6.03
N ILE A 402 -4.22 17.16 -6.31
CA ILE A 402 -5.17 17.36 -7.41
C ILE A 402 -6.57 17.08 -6.86
N ASP A 403 -7.11 18.06 -6.13
CA ASP A 403 -8.54 18.19 -5.92
C ASP A 403 -9.08 19.20 -6.95
N SER A 404 -9.91 18.72 -7.86
CA SER A 404 -10.68 19.53 -8.78
C SER A 404 -11.88 20.13 -8.07
N ASP A 405 -11.75 21.33 -7.51
CA ASP A 405 -12.81 22.35 -7.49
C ASP A 405 -12.38 23.60 -6.69
N SER A 406 -12.14 24.72 -7.40
CA SER A 406 -12.62 26.04 -6.99
C SER A 406 -12.22 27.11 -8.01
N MET A 407 -13.21 27.58 -8.78
CA MET A 407 -13.14 28.91 -9.37
C MET A 407 -13.29 29.95 -8.26
N GLU A 408 -12.33 30.88 -8.10
CA GLU A 408 -12.64 32.31 -7.91
C GLU A 408 -11.43 33.26 -8.07
N LYS A 409 -11.63 34.18 -9.02
CA LYS A 409 -11.05 35.50 -9.36
C LYS A 409 -9.93 36.15 -8.51
N ASP A 410 -8.90 36.54 -9.27
CA ASP A 410 -7.97 37.68 -9.18
C ASP A 410 -8.27 38.86 -8.22
N THR A 411 -7.24 39.35 -7.51
CA THR A 411 -6.54 40.61 -7.90
C THR A 411 -5.27 40.95 -7.08
N ARG A 412 -4.18 41.25 -7.83
CA ARG A 412 -3.13 42.29 -7.63
C ARG A 412 -1.86 42.06 -6.76
N ASN A 413 -0.77 41.82 -7.49
CA ASN A 413 0.56 42.48 -7.51
C ASN A 413 1.49 42.47 -6.27
N ASN A 414 2.62 41.74 -6.36
CA ASN A 414 3.97 42.33 -6.50
C ASN A 414 5.04 41.27 -6.87
N GLU A 415 6.04 41.70 -7.65
CA GLU A 415 7.01 40.92 -8.43
C GLU A 415 8.33 40.53 -7.68
N ILE A 416 8.74 39.24 -7.82
CA ILE A 416 10.08 38.67 -8.24
C ILE A 416 11.30 38.68 -7.25
N PRO A 417 12.35 37.79 -7.31
CA PRO A 417 12.68 36.61 -8.18
C PRO A 417 13.19 35.29 -7.49
N GLY A 418 13.15 34.19 -8.26
CA GLY A 418 14.02 32.98 -8.15
C GLY A 418 13.23 31.73 -7.74
N MET A 419 13.31 30.55 -8.35
CA MET A 419 14.44 29.91 -9.03
C MET A 419 13.91 28.61 -9.69
N ILE A 420 14.24 28.42 -10.98
CA ILE A 420 14.50 27.15 -11.72
C ILE A 420 13.47 26.00 -11.55
N GLY A 421 12.61 25.84 -12.57
CA GLY A 421 11.83 24.62 -12.80
C GLY A 421 12.74 23.49 -13.31
N GLY A 422 12.56 22.30 -12.73
CA GLY A 422 13.28 21.08 -13.10
C GLY A 422 12.46 20.24 -14.07
N ASP A 423 13.09 19.92 -15.19
CA ASP A 423 12.65 18.99 -16.22
C ASP A 423 12.57 17.55 -15.69
N TYR A 424 11.57 16.79 -16.17
CA TYR A 424 11.44 15.36 -15.93
C TYR A 424 12.54 14.58 -16.66
N VAL A 425 13.25 13.71 -15.94
CA VAL A 425 14.12 12.68 -16.51
C VAL A 425 13.57 11.32 -16.12
N ASP A 426 13.19 10.54 -17.13
CA ASP A 426 12.77 9.15 -17.03
C ASP A 426 14.03 8.29 -16.77
N ILE A 427 14.16 7.71 -15.57
CA ILE A 427 15.24 6.75 -15.28
C ILE A 427 14.71 5.35 -15.55
N GLY A 428 14.73 4.98 -16.83
CA GLY A 428 14.75 3.58 -17.23
C GLY A 428 16.05 2.92 -16.76
N ALA A 429 15.94 1.68 -16.29
CA ALA A 429 17.02 0.86 -15.75
C ALA A 429 18.33 0.96 -16.57
N VAL A 430 19.42 1.40 -15.91
CA VAL A 430 20.75 1.49 -16.51
C VAL A 430 21.36 0.09 -16.59
N VAL A 431 21.35 -0.50 -17.78
CA VAL A 431 22.20 -1.64 -18.14
C VAL A 431 23.52 -1.10 -18.70
N PRO A 432 24.71 -1.58 -18.26
CA PRO A 432 25.97 -1.01 -18.71
C PRO A 432 26.41 -1.63 -20.03
N HIS A 433 26.33 -0.89 -21.13
CA HIS A 433 27.09 -1.19 -22.35
C HIS A 433 27.91 0.01 -22.83
N SER A 434 29.13 -0.33 -23.23
CA SER A 434 30.26 0.54 -23.53
C SER A 434 30.27 1.06 -24.97
N THR A 435 31.01 2.16 -25.15
CA THR A 435 31.71 2.68 -26.35
C THR A 435 31.05 3.78 -27.21
N ASN A 436 31.71 4.96 -27.14
CA ASN A 436 32.03 5.96 -28.17
C ASN A 436 31.02 6.30 -29.27
N ALA A 437 30.55 7.56 -29.30
CA ALA A 437 30.53 8.41 -30.49
C ALA A 437 30.23 9.88 -30.13
N GLU A 438 30.70 10.78 -30.99
CA GLU A 438 30.97 12.22 -30.80
C GLU A 438 29.74 13.13 -30.99
N GLU A 439 29.99 14.41 -30.66
CA GLU A 439 29.16 15.62 -30.67
C GLU A 439 28.22 15.86 -31.88
N TYR A 440 27.13 16.59 -31.61
CA TYR A 440 26.66 17.85 -32.23
C TYR A 440 25.14 17.85 -32.29
N ASP A 441 24.48 18.74 -31.52
CA ASP A 441 23.39 19.57 -32.07
C ASP A 441 23.01 20.72 -31.11
N CYS A 442 22.88 21.89 -31.71
CA CYS A 442 22.65 23.19 -31.13
C CYS A 442 21.17 23.40 -30.74
N PHE A 443 20.92 23.84 -29.50
CA PHE A 443 19.59 24.28 -29.06
C PHE A 443 19.25 25.66 -29.66
N GLN A 444 18.09 25.78 -30.29
CA GLN A 444 17.43 27.08 -30.54
C GLN A 444 16.28 27.24 -29.55
N ASP A 445 16.39 28.26 -28.68
CA ASP A 445 15.33 28.65 -27.75
C ASP A 445 14.11 29.21 -28.51
N ILE A 446 12.97 28.52 -28.43
CA ILE A 446 11.68 29.01 -28.93
C ILE A 446 10.81 29.38 -27.73
N HIS A 447 10.65 30.69 -27.48
CA HIS A 447 9.70 31.19 -26.49
C HIS A 447 8.32 31.41 -27.13
N CYS A 448 7.38 30.49 -26.87
CA CYS A 448 5.98 30.68 -27.24
C CYS A 448 5.22 31.47 -26.15
N LYS A 449 4.68 32.64 -26.50
CA LYS A 449 3.79 33.43 -25.61
C LYS A 449 2.39 32.83 -25.60
N ASN A 450 1.83 32.63 -24.41
CA ASN A 450 0.44 32.30 -24.07
C ASN A 450 -0.56 32.27 -25.25
N GLN A 451 -0.86 31.07 -25.76
CA GLN A 451 -1.97 30.84 -26.69
C GLN A 451 -3.00 29.91 -26.02
N LYS A 452 -4.28 30.26 -26.11
CA LYS A 452 -5.39 29.41 -25.65
C LYS A 452 -5.75 28.44 -26.76
N ILE A 453 -5.60 27.14 -26.50
CA ILE A 453 -5.97 26.07 -27.43
C ILE A 453 -7.35 25.55 -27.02
N VAL A 454 -8.26 25.41 -27.98
CA VAL A 454 -9.59 24.80 -27.79
C VAL A 454 -9.66 23.58 -28.70
N VAL A 455 -9.80 22.39 -28.10
CA VAL A 455 -9.94 21.12 -28.82
C VAL A 455 -11.42 20.74 -28.85
N MET A 456 -12.00 20.53 -30.04
CA MET A 456 -13.37 20.01 -30.20
C MET A 456 -13.33 18.66 -30.90
N GLY A 457 -13.77 17.60 -30.20
CA GLY A 457 -13.92 16.28 -30.80
C GLY A 457 -15.23 16.15 -31.58
N ASN A 458 -15.22 15.37 -32.66
CA ASN A 458 -16.45 14.90 -33.29
C ASN A 458 -16.34 13.48 -33.86
N THR A 459 -17.42 12.72 -33.63
CA THR A 459 -17.63 11.30 -33.94
C THR A 459 -18.20 11.05 -35.35
N HIS A 460 -17.72 9.98 -36.00
CA HIS A 460 -18.40 9.01 -36.89
C HIS A 460 -17.81 8.75 -38.31
N ALA A 461 -17.50 7.45 -38.53
CA ALA A 461 -17.83 6.59 -39.68
C ALA A 461 -16.82 6.30 -40.83
N VAL A 462 -16.26 5.07 -40.74
CA VAL A 462 -16.18 3.98 -41.75
C VAL A 462 -15.24 4.06 -42.98
N ASN A 463 -14.31 3.08 -42.97
CA ASN A 463 -13.73 2.25 -44.05
C ASN A 463 -12.28 2.49 -44.54
N ALA A 464 -11.48 1.45 -44.24
CA ALA A 464 -10.59 0.66 -45.11
C ALA A 464 -9.32 1.28 -45.71
N ASN A 465 -8.19 0.80 -45.19
CA ASN A 465 -6.86 0.71 -45.79
C ASN A 465 -6.30 2.01 -46.39
N LEU A 466 -5.64 2.81 -45.55
CA LEU A 466 -4.37 3.46 -45.85
C LEU A 466 -3.80 4.05 -44.55
N THR A 467 -2.50 3.85 -44.35
CA THR A 467 -1.69 4.50 -43.34
C THR A 467 -1.62 5.99 -43.64
N ASP A 468 -2.28 6.83 -42.84
CA ASP A 468 -2.01 8.26 -42.77
C ASP A 468 -2.31 8.76 -41.35
N TYR A 469 -1.33 9.42 -40.75
CA TYR A 469 -1.50 10.19 -39.52
C TYR A 469 -2.25 11.47 -39.88
N GLU A 470 -3.50 11.64 -39.44
CA GLU A 470 -4.14 12.95 -39.48
C GLU A 470 -3.52 13.84 -38.40
N VAL A 471 -2.73 14.81 -38.83
CA VAL A 471 -2.34 15.97 -38.02
C VAL A 471 -3.60 16.83 -37.88
N GLU A 472 -4.18 16.88 -36.68
CA GLU A 472 -5.24 17.86 -36.39
C GLU A 472 -4.70 19.28 -36.59
N GLY A 473 -5.28 20.00 -37.55
CA GLY A 473 -4.90 21.38 -37.85
C GLY A 473 -5.39 22.34 -36.76
N VAL A 474 -4.45 22.91 -36.00
CA VAL A 474 -4.75 24.00 -35.06
C VAL A 474 -4.85 25.30 -35.84
N LEU A 475 -6.04 25.93 -35.85
CA LEU A 475 -6.21 27.28 -36.37
C LEU A 475 -5.61 28.28 -35.36
N VAL A 476 -4.55 28.98 -35.77
CA VAL A 476 -3.96 30.08 -35.00
C VAL A 476 -4.49 31.40 -35.56
N GLU A 477 -4.95 32.30 -34.70
CA GLU A 477 -5.72 33.49 -35.09
C GLU A 477 -4.92 34.55 -35.90
N LYS A 478 -3.60 34.40 -36.06
CA LYS A 478 -2.75 35.29 -36.88
C LYS A 478 -1.58 34.53 -37.54
N GLU A 479 -1.36 34.79 -38.84
CA GLU A 479 -0.23 34.24 -39.64
C GLU A 479 1.12 34.47 -38.97
N THR A 480 1.91 33.42 -38.84
CA THR A 480 3.31 33.49 -38.39
C THR A 480 4.18 33.94 -39.56
N VAL A 481 4.75 35.14 -39.47
CA VAL A 481 5.71 35.67 -40.44
C VAL A 481 7.10 35.16 -40.08
N GLY A 482 7.73 34.38 -40.97
CA GLY A 482 9.11 33.93 -40.82
C GLY A 482 10.11 35.08 -40.93
N ILE A 483 11.09 35.15 -40.01
CA ILE A 483 12.20 36.10 -40.08
C ILE A 483 13.27 35.49 -41.01
N PRO A 484 13.77 36.22 -42.03
CA PRO A 484 14.83 35.71 -42.90
C PRO A 484 16.19 35.72 -42.18
N SER A 485 16.90 34.59 -42.24
CA SER A 485 18.27 34.45 -41.73
C SER A 485 19.25 35.37 -42.48
N PRO A 486 20.09 36.16 -41.80
CA PRO A 486 21.21 36.83 -42.46
C PRO A 486 22.34 35.84 -42.71
N ILE A 487 22.69 35.74 -43.98
CA ILE A 487 23.83 35.02 -44.56
C ILE A 487 25.13 35.73 -44.15
N ASP A 488 26.13 34.96 -43.73
CA ASP A 488 27.52 35.40 -43.59
C ASP A 488 28.06 35.89 -44.94
N ASP A 489 28.56 37.14 -45.01
CA ASP A 489 29.62 37.52 -45.94
C ASP A 489 30.38 38.79 -45.49
N LYS A 490 31.70 38.70 -45.62
CA LYS A 490 32.76 39.61 -45.14
C LYS A 490 32.58 41.13 -45.42
N CYS A 491 32.61 41.96 -44.37
CA CYS A 491 33.44 43.17 -44.18
C CYS A 491 33.14 43.87 -42.86
#